data_AF-A0A2V5ZD86-F1
#
_entry.id   AF-A0A2V5ZD86-F1
#
_cell.length_a   1.000
_cell.length_b   1.000
_cell.length_c   1.000
_cell.angle_alpha   90.00
_cell.angle_beta   90.00
_cell.angle_gamma   90.00
#
_symmetry.space_group_name_H-M   'P 1'
#
loop_
_entity.id
_entity.type
_entity.pdbx_description
1 polymer ?
#
loop_
_entity_poly.entity_id
_entity_poly.type
_entity_poly.pdbx_seq_one_letter_code
_entity_poly.pdbx_strand_id
1 'polypeptide(L)' 'MKKVEGKPDIPTGAVRAFVLCGGAGTRLRPLLADQPKSMAPISGTPFLQLLLDKLRSQ' A
#
# COMPACT_ATOMS: atom_id res chain seq x y z
N MET A 1 10.87 16.54 -4.11
CA MET A 1 9.91 15.85 -3.21
C MET A 1 9.60 16.78 -2.05
N LYS A 2 8.35 17.26 -1.92
CA LYS A 2 7.97 18.08 -0.76
C LYS A 2 7.98 17.19 0.48
N LYS A 3 8.83 17.53 1.46
CA LYS A 3 8.77 16.95 2.80
C LYS A 3 7.40 17.32 3.36
N VAL A 4 6.58 16.31 3.66
CA VAL A 4 5.30 16.50 4.34
C VAL A 4 5.66 16.91 5.77
N GLU A 5 5.81 18.21 6.01
CA GLU A 5 6.06 18.75 7.34
C GLU A 5 4.73 18.95 8.05
N GLY A 6 4.45 18.02 8.95
CA GLY A 6 3.26 17.94 9.76
C GLY A 6 3.19 16.52 10.30
N LYS A 7 3.66 16.33 11.53
CA LYS A 7 3.48 15.04 12.21
C LYS A 7 1.97 14.95 12.47
N PRO A 8 1.24 14.00 11.88
CA PRO A 8 -0.19 13.86 12.19
C PRO A 8 -0.33 13.68 13.70
N ASP A 9 -1.26 14.40 14.31
CA ASP A 9 -1.65 14.20 15.71
C ASP A 9 -2.34 12.85 15.80
N ILE A 10 -1.56 11.81 16.10
CA ILE A 10 -2.04 10.45 16.26
C ILE A 10 -1.96 10.13 17.75
N PRO A 11 -3.06 9.69 18.39
CA PRO A 11 -3.07 9.33 19.79
C PRO A 11 -1.97 8.30 20.11
N THR A 12 -1.23 8.50 21.20
CA THR A 12 -0.10 7.65 21.64
C THR A 12 -0.49 6.19 21.91
N GLY A 13 -1.79 5.86 21.96
CA GLY A 13 -2.31 4.50 22.12
C GLY A 13 -2.96 3.87 20.88
N ALA A 14 -3.00 4.57 19.74
CA ALA A 14 -3.61 4.03 18.52
C ALA A 14 -2.65 3.06 17.81
N VAL A 15 -3.15 1.87 17.47
CA VAL A 15 -2.40 0.89 16.66
C VAL A 15 -2.17 1.47 15.27
N ARG A 16 -0.91 1.50 14.83
CA ARG A 16 -0.51 2.01 13.51
C ARG A 16 0.05 0.89 12.65
N ALA A 17 -0.25 0.96 11.36
CA ALA A 17 0.32 0.09 10.35
C ALA A 17 0.98 0.93 9.25
N PHE A 18 2.09 0.43 8.72
CA PHE A 18 2.73 0.96 7.51
C PHE A 18 2.63 -0.08 6.40
N VAL A 19 2.16 0.32 5.22
CA VAL A 19 2.11 -0.53 4.03
C VAL A 19 3.24 -0.11 3.08
N LEU A 20 4.21 -1.00 2.85
CA LEU A 20 5.38 -0.71 2.04
C LEU A 20 5.11 -0.99 0.57
N CYS A 21 4.81 0.06 -0.19
CA CYS A 21 4.41 -0.03 -1.61
C CYS A 21 5.42 0.56 -2.61
N GLY A 22 6.59 1.00 -2.17
CA GLY A 22 7.55 1.78 -3.00
C GLY A 22 8.56 0.97 -3.84
N GLY A 23 8.43 -0.36 -3.92
CA GLY A 23 9.40 -1.20 -4.64
C GLY A 23 9.25 -1.17 -6.17
N ALA A 24 10.35 -1.26 -6.91
CA ALA A 24 10.42 -1.12 -8.38
C ALA A 24 9.68 -2.19 -9.22
N GLY A 25 9.03 -3.18 -8.60
CA GLY A 25 8.13 -4.08 -9.29
C GLY A 25 8.74 -5.12 -10.26
N THR A 26 10.07 -5.22 -10.40
CA THR A 26 10.77 -5.98 -11.46
C THR A 26 10.26 -7.41 -11.70
N ARG A 27 10.13 -8.21 -10.64
CA ARG A 27 9.75 -9.64 -10.75
C ARG A 27 8.40 -9.91 -11.41
N LEU A 28 7.45 -8.97 -11.35
CA LEU A 28 6.12 -9.14 -11.94
C LEU A 28 5.92 -8.31 -13.21
N ARG A 29 6.93 -7.56 -13.70
CA ARG A 29 6.82 -6.73 -14.91
C ARG A 29 6.34 -7.47 -16.17
N PRO A 30 6.67 -8.76 -16.41
CA PRO A 30 6.11 -9.47 -17.57
C PRO A 30 4.60 -9.69 -17.48
N LEU A 31 4.02 -9.65 -16.28
CA LEU A 31 2.60 -9.95 -15.99
C LEU A 31 1.79 -8.69 -15.66
N LEU A 32 2.45 -7.70 -15.08
CA LEU A 32 1.91 -6.40 -14.72
C LEU A 32 2.62 -5.40 -15.61
N ALA A 33 1.90 -4.78 -16.55
CA ALA A 33 2.43 -3.81 -17.51
C ALA A 33 3.04 -2.57 -16.79
N ASP A 34 2.43 -1.40 -16.92
CA ASP A 34 2.96 -0.18 -16.30
C ASP A 34 2.46 0.04 -14.86
N GLN A 35 1.85 -0.97 -14.24
CA GLN A 35 1.30 -0.87 -12.89
C GLN A 35 2.29 -1.30 -11.79
N PRO A 36 2.33 -0.60 -10.65
CA PRO A 36 3.03 -1.06 -9.46
C PRO A 36 2.48 -2.40 -8.97
N LYS A 37 3.34 -3.24 -8.36
CA LYS A 37 2.93 -4.52 -7.76
C LYS A 37 1.77 -4.40 -6.78
N SER A 38 1.75 -3.33 -5.98
CA SER A 38 0.68 -3.08 -5.01
C SER A 38 -0.68 -2.87 -5.68
N MET A 39 -0.70 -2.48 -6.96
CA MET A 39 -1.92 -2.28 -7.75
C MET A 39 -2.29 -3.50 -8.61
N ALA A 40 -1.55 -4.61 -8.50
CA ALA A 40 -1.83 -5.83 -9.24
C ALA A 40 -3.29 -6.28 -9.03
N PRO A 41 -4.04 -6.57 -10.11
CA PRO A 41 -5.41 -7.03 -9.99
C PRO A 41 -5.45 -8.49 -9.52
N ILE A 42 -6.14 -8.73 -8.41
CA ILE A 42 -6.48 -10.04 -7.87
C ILE A 42 -7.98 -10.20 -8.01
N SER A 43 -8.43 -11.02 -8.96
CA SER A 43 -9.85 -11.17 -9.31
C SER A 43 -10.55 -9.83 -9.55
N GLY A 44 -9.88 -8.91 -10.25
CA GLY A 44 -10.39 -7.55 -10.53
C GLY A 44 -10.19 -6.53 -9.41
N THR A 45 -9.69 -6.93 -8.24
CA THR A 45 -9.46 -6.03 -7.09
C THR A 45 -7.97 -5.74 -6.91
N PRO A 46 -7.54 -4.48 -6.74
CA PRO A 46 -6.13 -4.18 -6.48
C PRO A 46 -5.63 -4.87 -5.20
N PHE A 47 -4.44 -5.46 -5.24
CA PHE A 47 -3.84 -6.14 -4.08
C PHE A 47 -3.76 -5.24 -2.82
N LEU A 48 -3.45 -3.95 -3.01
CA LEU A 48 -3.43 -2.96 -1.91
C LEU A 48 -4.80 -2.84 -1.22
N GLN A 49 -5.90 -2.91 -1.97
CA GLN A 49 -7.24 -2.85 -1.39
C GLN A 49 -7.49 -4.04 -0.45
N LEU A 50 -7.10 -5.25 -0.87
CA LEU A 50 -7.22 -6.45 -0.04
C LEU A 50 -6.44 -6.33 1.29
N LEU A 51 -5.26 -5.71 1.26
CA LEU A 51 -4.46 -5.45 2.46
C LEU A 51 -5.14 -4.44 3.39
N LEU A 52 -5.71 -3.38 2.82
CA LEU A 52 -6.41 -2.35 3.60
C LEU A 52 -7.70 -2.90 4.23
N ASP A 53 -8.46 -3.72 3.50
CA ASP A 53 -9.66 -4.37 4.03
C ASP A 53 -9.32 -5.33 5.17
N LYS A 54 -8.24 -6.09 5.01
CA LYS A 54 -7.73 -6.96 6.08
C LYS A 54 -7.30 -6.18 7.32
N LEU A 55 -6.65 -5.03 7.14
CA LEU A 55 -6.24 -4.15 8.25
C LEU A 55 -7.43 -3.49 8.94
N ARG A 56 -8.46 -3.09 8.20
CA ARG A 56 -9.71 -2.53 8.77
C ARG A 56 -10.47 -3.54 9.61
N SER A 57 -10.33 -4.83 9.31
CA SER A 57 -10.99 -5.91 10.03
C SER A 57 -10.17 -6.45 11.22
N GLN A 58 -9.10 -5.77 11.62
CA GLN A 58 -8.32 -6.11 12.82
C GLN A 58 -8.91 -5.43 14.07
#